data_AF-A0A4P9Y579-F1
#
_entry.id   AF-A0A4P9Y579-F1
#
_cell.length_a   1.000
_cell.length_b   1.000
_cell.length_c   1.000
_cell.angle_alpha   90.00
_cell.angle_beta   90.00
_cell.angle_gamma   90.00
#
_symmetry.space_group_name_H-M   'P 1'
#
loop_
_entity.id
_entity.type
_entity.pdbx_description
1 polymer ?
#
loop_
_entity_poly.entity_id
_entity_poly.type
_entity_poly.pdbx_seq_one_letter_code
_entity_poly.pdbx_strand_id
1 'polypeptide(L)'
;GHAFMMMGTVGELPKPPASKTVFVEDLSDADLAKAIKIPTGMANLGNTCYANATIQCLRSIPEVKTGLENFKGTSNPGTGGDLAKVTGSLFRSLRVNGEPVIPMRFIAILRQLFPNFAEPGQGGVFAQQDAEESSTVHVASRSATNVT
;
A
#
# COMPACT_ATOMS: atom_id res chain seq x y z
N GLY A 1 63.94 -33.97 23.12
CA GLY A 1 62.86 -33.00 22.85
C GLY A 1 62.71 -32.88 21.36
N HIS A 2 61.50 -33.03 20.83
CA HIS A 2 61.24 -32.96 19.39
C HIS A 2 60.64 -31.58 19.08
N ALA A 3 61.30 -30.82 18.20
CA ALA A 3 60.79 -29.55 17.71
C ALA A 3 59.83 -29.83 16.55
N PHE A 4 58.57 -29.46 16.70
CA PHE A 4 57.58 -29.51 15.63
C PHE A 4 57.60 -28.17 14.87
N MET A 5 58.05 -28.17 13.61
CA MET A 5 57.84 -27.04 12.70
C MET A 5 56.48 -27.19 12.03
N MET A 6 55.60 -26.21 12.24
CA MET A 6 54.32 -26.09 11.56
C MET A 6 54.55 -25.34 10.24
N MET A 7 54.57 -26.06 9.12
CA MET A 7 54.63 -25.43 7.79
C MET A 7 53.22 -24.89 7.45
N GLY A 8 52.97 -23.63 7.81
CA GLY A 8 51.80 -22.89 7.31
C GLY A 8 51.97 -22.55 5.84
N THR A 9 50.93 -22.79 5.03
CA THR A 9 50.87 -22.44 3.62
C THR A 9 51.08 -20.94 3.41
N VAL A 10 52.13 -20.57 2.67
CA VAL A 10 52.35 -19.21 2.13
C VAL A 10 51.49 -19.07 0.87
N GLY A 11 50.34 -18.42 1.01
CA GLY A 11 49.51 -17.97 -0.10
C GLY A 11 48.74 -16.72 0.35
N GLU A 12 48.69 -15.68 -0.49
CA GLU A 12 48.06 -14.41 -0.16
C GLU A 12 46.61 -14.62 0.32
N LEU A 13 46.29 -14.02 1.48
CA LEU A 13 44.94 -14.01 2.01
C LEU A 13 43.99 -13.43 0.96
N PRO A 14 42.86 -14.11 0.63
CA PRO A 14 41.87 -13.53 -0.25
C PRO A 14 41.38 -12.21 0.36
N LYS A 15 41.44 -11.13 -0.44
CA LYS A 15 41.00 -9.80 0.00
C LYS A 15 39.59 -9.90 0.58
N PRO A 16 39.36 -9.40 1.82
CA PRO A 16 38.03 -9.40 2.40
C PRO A 16 37.07 -8.64 1.48
N PRO A 17 35.82 -9.12 1.32
CA PRO A 17 34.82 -8.43 0.51
C PRO A 17 34.63 -7.00 1.04
N ALA A 18 34.70 -6.01 0.14
CA ALA A 18 34.64 -4.58 0.47
C ALA A 18 33.26 -4.09 0.96
N SER A 19 32.25 -4.96 0.98
CA SER A 19 30.94 -4.62 1.54
C SER A 19 30.96 -4.86 3.04
N LYS A 20 30.99 -3.76 3.82
CA LYS A 20 30.69 -3.80 5.26
C LYS A 20 29.43 -4.64 5.48
N THR A 21 29.52 -5.66 6.31
CA THR A 21 28.35 -6.40 6.81
C THR A 21 27.50 -5.43 7.59
N VAL A 22 26.47 -4.87 6.95
CA VAL A 22 25.45 -4.06 7.62
C VAL A 22 24.52 -5.04 8.31
N PHE A 23 24.50 -5.01 9.64
CA PHE A 23 23.61 -5.84 10.43
C PHE A 23 22.18 -5.32 10.31
N VAL A 24 21.22 -6.24 10.31
CA VAL A 24 19.79 -5.94 10.21
C VAL A 24 19.31 -5.01 11.34
N GLU A 25 20.04 -5.01 12.46
CA GLU A 25 19.78 -4.21 13.67
C GLU A 25 20.21 -2.73 13.56
N ASP A 26 21.04 -2.38 12.57
CA ASP A 26 21.52 -1.01 12.32
C ASP A 26 20.70 -0.27 11.24
N LEU A 27 19.70 -0.93 10.64
CA LEU A 27 18.82 -0.33 9.64
C LEU A 27 17.69 0.44 10.33
N SER A 28 17.44 1.67 9.86
CA SER A 28 16.22 2.41 10.25
C SER A 28 14.98 1.59 9.87
N ASP A 29 13.87 1.74 10.60
CA ASP A 29 12.61 1.02 10.31
C ASP A 29 12.15 1.20 8.86
N ALA A 30 12.40 2.37 8.27
CA ALA A 30 12.09 2.67 6.88
C ALA A 30 12.99 1.92 5.87
N ASP A 31 14.27 1.71 6.20
CA ASP A 31 15.20 0.95 5.36
C ASP A 31 15.03 -0.56 5.55
N LEU A 32 14.65 -0.99 6.75
CA LEU A 32 14.22 -2.35 7.04
C LEU A 32 12.94 -2.69 6.26
N ALA A 33 11.96 -1.79 6.19
CA ALA A 33 10.74 -1.99 5.41
C ALA A 33 11.03 -2.14 3.91
N LYS A 34 12.00 -1.39 3.37
CA LYS A 34 12.46 -1.54 1.97
C LYS A 34 13.20 -2.87 1.76
N ALA A 35 14.03 -3.29 2.71
CA ALA A 35 14.77 -4.55 2.65
C ALA A 35 13.87 -5.79 2.78
N ILE A 36 12.84 -5.72 3.62
CA ILE A 36 11.89 -6.81 3.93
C ILE A 36 10.66 -6.80 3.00
N LYS A 37 10.52 -5.81 2.09
CA LYS A 37 9.32 -5.62 1.25
C LYS A 37 8.04 -5.57 2.08
N ILE A 38 8.07 -4.95 3.26
CA ILE A 38 6.86 -4.80 4.07
C ILE A 38 5.89 -3.91 3.30
N PRO A 39 4.66 -4.39 3.01
CA PRO A 39 3.71 -3.62 2.24
C PRO A 39 3.29 -2.38 3.02
N THR A 40 3.34 -1.25 2.35
CA THR A 40 2.97 0.05 2.90
C THR A 40 1.50 0.09 3.31
N GLY A 41 1.24 0.52 4.54
CA GLY A 41 -0.10 0.68 5.10
C GLY A 41 -0.80 1.97 4.67
N MET A 42 -2.06 2.12 5.08
CA MET A 42 -2.83 3.36 4.94
C MET A 42 -3.18 3.92 6.31
N ALA A 43 -3.10 5.25 6.47
CA ALA A 43 -3.53 5.92 7.67
C ALA A 43 -5.06 5.80 7.85
N ASN A 44 -5.52 5.56 9.08
CA ASN A 44 -6.94 5.58 9.43
C ASN A 44 -7.38 7.03 9.68
N LEU A 45 -8.45 7.49 9.02
CA LEU A 45 -8.93 8.87 9.03
C LEU A 45 -10.26 8.99 9.79
N GLY A 46 -10.34 8.36 10.96
CA GLY A 46 -11.55 8.27 11.77
C GLY A 46 -12.55 7.28 11.20
N ASN A 47 -12.62 6.08 11.82
CA ASN A 47 -13.52 5.00 11.42
C ASN A 47 -13.41 4.56 9.94
N THR A 48 -12.30 4.84 9.23
CA THR A 48 -12.10 4.45 7.82
C THR A 48 -11.38 3.11 7.66
N CYS A 49 -11.30 2.29 8.72
CA CYS A 49 -10.64 0.99 8.67
C CYS A 49 -11.33 0.03 7.70
N TYR A 50 -12.66 0.12 7.56
CA TYR A 50 -13.43 -0.65 6.56
C TYR A 50 -12.93 -0.35 5.14
N ALA A 51 -12.77 0.94 4.81
CA ALA A 51 -12.32 1.38 3.50
C ALA A 51 -10.86 0.98 3.23
N ASN A 52 -10.00 1.10 4.26
CA ASN A 52 -8.61 0.68 4.19
C ASN A 52 -8.51 -0.84 3.93
N ALA A 53 -9.30 -1.66 4.62
CA ALA A 53 -9.34 -3.11 4.44
C ALA A 53 -9.83 -3.49 3.03
N THR A 54 -10.91 -2.88 2.54
CA THR A 54 -11.44 -3.12 1.20
C THR A 54 -10.41 -2.79 0.11
N ILE A 55 -9.72 -1.66 0.22
CA ILE A 55 -8.69 -1.27 -0.75
C ILE A 55 -7.49 -2.21 -0.73
N GLN A 56 -7.07 -2.69 0.45
CA GLN A 56 -6.01 -3.69 0.54
C GLN A 56 -6.43 -5.05 -0.03
N CYS A 57 -7.70 -5.44 0.16
CA CYS A 57 -8.27 -6.64 -0.44
C CYS A 57 -8.27 -6.54 -1.97
N LEU A 58 -8.79 -5.44 -2.53
CA LEU A 58 -8.79 -5.22 -3.99
C LEU A 58 -7.38 -5.17 -4.58
N ARG A 59 -6.39 -4.66 -3.84
CA ARG A 59 -4.99 -4.62 -4.26
C ARG A 59 -4.37 -6.02 -4.36
N SER A 60 -4.86 -6.98 -3.58
CA SER A 60 -4.37 -8.36 -3.62
C SER A 60 -4.72 -9.09 -4.92
N ILE A 61 -5.74 -8.60 -5.64
CA ILE A 61 -6.20 -9.14 -6.93
C ILE A 61 -5.43 -8.44 -8.08
N PRO A 62 -4.50 -9.13 -8.77
CA PRO A 62 -3.61 -8.50 -9.75
C PRO A 62 -4.36 -7.94 -10.97
N GLU A 63 -5.47 -8.56 -11.39
CA GLU A 63 -6.29 -8.13 -12.51
C GLU A 63 -7.01 -6.81 -12.20
N VAL A 64 -7.57 -6.70 -10.99
CA VAL A 64 -8.25 -5.50 -10.52
C VAL A 64 -7.26 -4.36 -10.35
N LYS A 65 -6.11 -4.65 -9.71
CA LYS A 65 -5.03 -3.69 -9.56
C LYS A 65 -4.57 -3.14 -10.91
N THR A 66 -4.24 -4.00 -11.85
CA THR A 66 -3.74 -3.60 -13.18
C THR A 66 -4.81 -2.85 -13.96
N GLY A 67 -6.08 -3.26 -13.86
CA GLY A 67 -7.21 -2.58 -14.48
C GLY A 67 -7.40 -1.15 -13.96
N LEU A 68 -7.32 -0.96 -12.63
CA LEU A 68 -7.47 0.36 -12.00
C LEU A 68 -6.24 1.24 -12.19
N GLU A 69 -5.03 0.67 -12.15
CA GLU A 69 -3.80 1.41 -12.46
C GLU A 69 -3.78 1.89 -13.91
N ASN A 70 -4.37 1.15 -14.86
CA ASN A 70 -4.41 1.52 -16.28
C ASN A 70 -5.71 2.21 -16.70
N PHE A 71 -6.61 2.51 -15.77
CA PHE A 71 -7.91 3.09 -16.10
C PHE A 71 -7.76 4.50 -16.72
N LYS A 72 -8.16 4.64 -17.99
CA LYS A 72 -8.09 5.89 -18.78
C LYS A 72 -9.44 6.60 -18.95
N GLY A 73 -10.51 6.17 -18.27
CA GLY A 73 -11.84 6.80 -18.41
C GLY A 73 -11.80 8.31 -18.14
N THR A 74 -12.84 9.07 -18.44
CA THR A 74 -12.86 10.51 -18.13
C THR A 74 -13.04 10.75 -16.63
N SER A 75 -12.26 11.66 -16.02
CA SER A 75 -12.46 12.06 -14.62
C SER A 75 -13.61 13.07 -14.59
N ASN A 76 -14.84 12.60 -14.48
CA ASN A 76 -15.94 13.51 -14.20
C ASN A 76 -16.10 13.59 -12.67
N PRO A 77 -15.94 14.78 -12.05
CA PRO A 77 -16.02 14.92 -10.60
C PRO A 77 -17.33 14.32 -10.06
N GLY A 78 -17.23 13.50 -9.00
CA GLY A 78 -18.42 12.87 -8.40
C GLY A 78 -19.07 11.81 -9.29
N THR A 79 -18.30 11.12 -10.14
CA THR A 79 -18.76 9.91 -10.87
C THR A 79 -17.94 8.68 -10.49
N GLY A 80 -18.46 7.48 -10.78
CA GLY A 80 -17.73 6.22 -10.55
C GLY A 80 -16.37 6.15 -11.25
N GLY A 81 -16.20 6.86 -12.37
CA GLY A 81 -14.90 6.98 -13.06
C GLY A 81 -13.86 7.78 -12.27
N ASP A 82 -14.27 8.78 -11.48
CA ASP A 82 -13.37 9.53 -10.60
C ASP A 82 -12.91 8.66 -9.43
N LEU A 83 -13.80 7.81 -8.89
CA LEU A 83 -13.45 6.81 -7.87
C LEU A 83 -12.43 5.79 -8.40
N ALA A 84 -12.67 5.24 -9.59
CA ALA A 84 -11.74 4.28 -10.20
C ALA A 84 -10.34 4.89 -10.41
N LYS A 85 -10.26 6.16 -10.85
CA LYS A 85 -9.00 6.87 -11.01
C LYS A 85 -8.25 7.14 -9.72
N VAL A 86 -8.95 7.65 -8.70
CA VAL A 86 -8.31 7.95 -7.42
C VAL A 86 -7.83 6.66 -6.75
N THR A 87 -8.55 5.54 -6.90
CA THR A 87 -8.10 4.21 -6.45
C THR A 87 -6.84 3.75 -7.19
N GLY A 88 -6.80 3.89 -8.52
CA GLY A 88 -5.60 3.57 -9.30
C GLY A 88 -4.38 4.42 -8.89
N SER A 89 -4.59 5.70 -8.61
CA SER A 89 -3.54 6.57 -8.07
C SER A 89 -3.08 6.13 -6.69
N LEU A 90 -4.02 5.71 -5.82
CA LEU A 90 -3.73 5.24 -4.47
C LEU A 90 -2.88 3.96 -4.49
N PHE A 91 -3.18 3.01 -5.39
CA PHE A 91 -2.37 1.81 -5.58
C PHE A 91 -0.93 2.10 -5.98
N ARG A 92 -0.72 3.10 -6.85
CA ARG A 92 0.62 3.55 -7.24
C ARG A 92 1.36 4.17 -6.06
N SER A 93 0.70 5.02 -5.27
CA SER A 93 1.29 5.63 -4.07
C SER A 93 1.70 4.59 -3.04
N LEU A 94 0.89 3.55 -2.84
CA LEU A 94 1.19 2.41 -1.96
C LEU A 94 2.32 1.50 -2.45
N ARG A 95 2.76 1.64 -3.71
CA ARG A 95 3.89 0.88 -4.27
C ARG A 95 5.23 1.59 -4.03
N VAL A 96 5.24 2.92 -4.03
CA VAL A 96 6.47 3.73 -4.06
C VAL A 96 6.91 4.11 -2.64
N ASN A 97 5.98 4.31 -1.72
CA ASN A 97 6.29 4.83 -0.40
C ASN A 97 6.61 3.72 0.59
N GLY A 98 7.65 3.88 1.41
CA GLY A 98 7.86 3.08 2.62
C GLY A 98 7.02 3.58 3.81
N GLU A 99 6.39 4.74 3.67
CA GLU A 99 5.63 5.43 4.70
C GLU A 99 4.11 5.28 4.52
N PRO A 100 3.30 5.29 5.60
CA PRO A 100 1.85 5.18 5.52
C PRO A 100 1.22 6.21 4.59
N VAL A 101 0.42 5.76 3.62
CA VAL A 101 -0.27 6.66 2.69
C VAL A 101 -1.55 7.19 3.33
N ILE A 102 -1.80 8.50 3.23
CA ILE A 102 -3.01 9.14 3.75
C ILE A 102 -4.06 9.22 2.63
N PRO A 103 -5.16 8.43 2.67
CA PRO A 103 -6.11 8.32 1.56
C PRO A 103 -7.18 9.44 1.53
N MET A 104 -6.82 10.70 1.81
CA MET A 104 -7.77 11.82 1.93
C MET A 104 -8.68 11.98 0.71
N ARG A 105 -8.10 12.02 -0.49
CA ARG A 105 -8.85 12.25 -1.73
C ARG A 105 -9.81 11.11 -2.05
N PHE A 106 -9.38 9.87 -1.78
CA PHE A 106 -10.21 8.69 -1.98
C PHE A 106 -11.45 8.74 -1.07
N ILE A 107 -11.25 9.00 0.22
CA ILE A 107 -12.34 9.08 1.20
C ILE A 107 -13.31 10.23 0.87
N ALA A 108 -12.80 11.37 0.41
CA ALA A 108 -13.64 12.49 0.01
C ALA A 108 -14.58 12.12 -1.17
N ILE A 109 -14.04 11.49 -2.22
CA ILE A 109 -14.82 11.07 -3.39
C ILE A 109 -15.79 9.94 -3.02
N LEU A 110 -15.37 8.99 -2.17
CA LEU A 110 -16.22 7.91 -1.68
C LEU A 110 -17.46 8.47 -0.97
N ARG A 111 -17.27 9.43 -0.05
CA ARG A 111 -18.37 10.08 0.68
C ARG A 111 -19.26 10.94 -0.20
N GLN A 112 -18.69 11.57 -1.24
CA GLN A 112 -19.45 12.35 -2.21
C GLN A 112 -20.37 11.47 -3.07
N LEU A 113 -19.87 10.31 -3.50
CA LEU A 113 -20.61 9.38 -4.33
C LEU A 113 -21.64 8.55 -3.56
N PHE A 114 -21.32 8.26 -2.30
CA PHE A 114 -22.09 7.37 -1.46
C PHE A 114 -22.31 8.07 -0.11
N PRO A 115 -23.37 8.89 0.00
CA PRO A 115 -23.60 9.72 1.19
C PRO A 115 -23.81 8.91 2.48
N ASN A 116 -24.16 7.62 2.40
CA ASN A 116 -24.18 6.70 3.55
C ASN A 116 -22.84 6.69 4.31
N PHE A 117 -21.71 6.79 3.61
CA PHE A 117 -20.38 6.85 4.25
C PHE A 117 -20.03 8.22 4.85
N ALA A 118 -20.91 9.22 4.67
CA ALA A 118 -20.81 10.56 5.24
C ALA A 118 -21.69 10.75 6.48
N GLU A 119 -22.30 9.68 7.01
CA GLU A 119 -23.10 9.76 8.22
C GLU A 119 -22.28 10.28 9.42
N PRO A 120 -22.80 11.27 10.17
CA PRO A 120 -22.12 11.77 11.34
C PRO A 120 -22.15 10.71 12.45
N GLY A 121 -20.97 10.33 12.92
CA GLY A 121 -20.79 9.46 14.06
C GLY A 121 -20.70 10.26 15.37
N GLN A 122 -20.41 9.55 16.45
CA GLN A 122 -20.26 10.18 17.77
C GLN A 122 -18.96 11.00 17.84
N GLY A 123 -19.04 12.24 18.34
CA GLY A 123 -17.85 13.08 18.59
C GLY A 123 -17.31 13.86 17.38
N GLY A 124 -18.11 14.10 16.35
CA GLY A 124 -17.70 14.92 15.19
C GLY A 124 -16.83 14.18 14.17
N VAL A 125 -16.64 12.87 14.35
CA VAL A 125 -16.06 11.96 13.36
C VAL A 125 -17.17 11.25 12.60
N PHE A 126 -16.91 10.82 11.37
CA PHE A 126 -17.86 10.03 10.59
C PHE A 126 -18.08 8.65 11.22
N ALA A 127 -19.30 8.10 11.04
CA ALA A 127 -19.66 6.78 11.54
C ALA A 127 -18.81 5.67 10.90
N GLN A 128 -18.59 4.59 11.65
CA GLN A 128 -18.00 3.37 11.10
C GLN A 128 -19.06 2.65 10.28
N GLN A 129 -18.70 2.28 9.05
CA GLN A 129 -19.61 1.61 8.11
C GLN A 129 -19.18 0.16 7.89
N ASP A 130 -20.11 -0.65 7.40
CA ASP A 130 -19.86 -2.06 7.09
C ASP A 130 -18.87 -2.20 5.91
N ALA A 131 -17.91 -3.11 6.06
CA ALA A 131 -16.93 -3.40 5.02
C ALA A 131 -17.58 -4.09 3.80
N GLU A 132 -18.64 -4.87 4.00
CA GLU A 132 -19.42 -5.50 2.91
C GLU A 132 -20.02 -4.43 2.00
N GLU A 133 -20.69 -3.41 2.54
CA GLU A 133 -21.28 -2.31 1.77
C GLU A 133 -20.21 -1.55 0.98
N SER A 134 -19.05 -1.30 1.60
CA SER A 134 -17.92 -0.67 0.93
C SER A 134 -17.39 -1.49 -0.26
N SER A 135 -17.39 -2.82 -0.16
CA SER A 135 -16.94 -3.70 -1.24
C SER A 135 -17.91 -3.68 -2.43
N THR A 136 -19.22 -3.77 -2.16
CA THR A 136 -20.28 -3.75 -3.17
C THR A 136 -20.27 -2.43 -3.94
N VAL A 137 -20.16 -1.32 -3.22
CA VAL A 137 -20.09 0.03 -3.78
C VAL A 137 -18.89 0.19 -4.73
N HIS A 138 -17.73 -0.32 -4.33
CA HIS A 138 -16.52 -0.21 -5.15
C HIS A 138 -16.64 -1.02 -6.44
N VAL A 139 -17.20 -2.24 -6.36
CA VAL A 139 -17.45 -3.09 -7.53
C VAL A 139 -18.52 -2.45 -8.45
N ALA A 140 -19.60 -1.91 -7.90
CA ALA A 140 -20.67 -1.27 -8.65
C ALA A 140 -20.19 -0.03 -9.44
N SER A 141 -19.29 0.77 -8.85
CA SER A 141 -18.71 1.95 -9.52
C SER A 141 -17.94 1.59 -10.81
N ARG A 142 -17.36 0.39 -10.87
CA ARG A 142 -16.67 -0.17 -12.03
C ARG A 142 -17.64 -0.71 -13.08
N SER A 143 -18.73 -1.35 -12.65
CA SER A 143 -19.80 -1.80 -13.55
C SER A 143 -20.45 -0.62 -14.28
N ALA A 144 -20.65 0.50 -13.59
CA ALA A 144 -21.18 1.74 -14.17
C ALA A 144 -20.24 2.39 -15.23
N THR A 145 -18.94 2.06 -15.21
CA THR A 145 -17.96 2.57 -16.19
C THR A 145 -17.76 1.67 -17.42
N ASN A 146 -18.35 0.47 -17.44
CA ASN A 146 -18.29 -0.47 -18.58
C ASN A 146 -19.50 -0.37 -19.52
N VAL A 147 -20.41 0.58 -19.30
CA VAL A 147 -21.66 0.76 -20.08
C VAL A 147 -21.59 2.02 -20.97
N THR A 148 -20.41 2.53 -21.29
CA THR A 148 -20.27 3.64 -22.25
C THR A 148 -19.12 3.43 -23.21
#